data_AF-A0A7L7LE38-F1
#
_entry.id   AF-A0A7L7LE38-F1
#
_cell.length_a   1.000
_cell.length_b   1.000
_cell.length_c   1.000
_cell.angle_alpha   90.00
_cell.angle_beta   90.00
_cell.angle_gamma   90.00
#
_symmetry.space_group_name_H-M   'P 1'
#
loop_
_entity.id
_entity.type
_entity.pdbx_description
1 polymer ?
#
loop_
_entity_poly.entity_id
_entity_poly.type
_entity_poly.pdbx_seq_one_letter_code
_entity_poly.pdbx_strand_id
1 'polypeptide(L)'
;MQKQIADRIYYLCDLLPGKFRQISVADFQTRPQPDKWSRQEILGHLIELAANNHQRFVRAPIEDTPSIFYHQDEWVNIQAYQKENRGILIVF
;
A
#
# COMPACT_ATOMS: atom_id res chain seq x y z
N MET A 1 7.87 15.90 -18.06
CA MET A 1 7.47 15.89 -16.64
C MET A 1 6.68 14.63 -16.25
N GLN A 2 5.59 14.25 -16.94
CA GLN A 2 4.85 12.99 -16.65
C GLN A 2 5.71 11.71 -16.73
N LYS A 3 6.58 11.60 -17.75
CA LYS A 3 7.49 10.45 -17.90
C LYS A 3 8.36 10.22 -16.66
N GLN A 4 8.90 11.31 -16.07
CA GLN A 4 9.76 11.23 -14.88
C GLN A 4 9.06 10.70 -13.63
N ILE A 5 7.76 10.93 -13.45
CA ILE A 5 7.02 10.42 -12.28
C ILE A 5 6.71 8.93 -12.45
N ALA A 6 6.24 8.52 -13.64
CA ALA A 6 5.98 7.12 -13.94
C ALA A 6 7.28 6.29 -13.84
N ASP A 7 8.37 6.78 -14.44
CA ASP A 7 9.69 6.12 -14.38
C ASP A 7 10.18 5.96 -12.93
N ARG A 8 9.92 6.96 -12.07
CA ARG A 8 10.25 6.88 -10.64
C ARG A 8 9.41 5.83 -9.91
N ILE A 9 8.11 5.71 -10.22
CA ILE A 9 7.26 4.68 -9.63
C ILE A 9 7.76 3.29 -10.04
N TYR A 10 8.05 3.07 -11.32
CA TYR A 10 8.62 1.81 -11.80
C TYR A 10 9.93 1.48 -11.10
N TYR A 11 10.87 2.43 -11.02
CA TYR A 11 12.12 2.26 -10.30
C TYR A 11 11.92 1.85 -8.83
N LEU A 12 10.95 2.46 -8.14
CA LEU A 12 10.63 2.11 -6.76
C LEU A 12 9.97 0.74 -6.64
N CYS A 13 9.08 0.38 -7.58
CA CYS A 13 8.46 -0.95 -7.64
C CYS A 13 9.49 -2.05 -7.90
N ASP A 14 10.56 -1.78 -8.64
CA ASP A 14 11.65 -2.73 -8.87
C ASP A 14 12.60 -2.82 -7.66
N LEU A 15 12.91 -1.68 -7.04
CA LEU A 15 13.92 -1.59 -5.97
C LEU A 15 13.40 -2.05 -4.60
N LEU A 16 12.20 -1.59 -4.22
CA LEU A 16 11.71 -1.71 -2.84
C LEU A 16 11.40 -3.15 -2.40
N PRO A 17 10.89 -4.05 -3.25
CA PRO A 17 10.65 -5.44 -2.85
C PRO A 17 11.92 -6.12 -2.32
N GLY A 18 13.06 -5.91 -2.99
CA GLY A 18 14.36 -6.40 -2.53
C GLY A 18 14.74 -5.84 -1.15
N LYS A 19 14.49 -4.55 -0.90
CA LYS A 19 14.74 -3.91 0.40
C LYS A 19 13.80 -4.43 1.49
N PHE A 20 12.53 -4.65 1.19
CA PHE A 20 11.57 -5.19 2.16
C PHE A 20 11.90 -6.62 2.56
N ARG A 21 12.38 -7.44 1.61
CA ARG A 21 12.84 -8.82 1.88
C ARG A 21 14.02 -8.87 2.87
N GLN A 22 14.84 -7.83 2.94
CA GLN A 22 15.98 -7.71 3.87
C GLN A 22 15.57 -7.34 5.30
N ILE A 23 14.34 -6.83 5.51
CA ILE A 23 13.83 -6.56 6.86
C ILE A 23 13.48 -7.92 7.51
N SER A 24 13.81 -8.12 8.78
CA SER A 24 13.43 -9.35 9.47
C SER A 24 11.89 -9.48 9.55
N VAL A 25 11.37 -10.70 9.60
CA VAL A 25 9.92 -10.92 9.72
C VAL A 25 9.39 -10.27 10.99
N ALA A 26 10.09 -10.43 12.11
CA ALA A 26 9.74 -9.83 13.39
C ALA A 26 9.66 -8.30 13.31
N ASP A 27 10.66 -7.64 12.73
CA ASP A 27 10.66 -6.18 12.60
C ASP A 27 9.57 -5.67 11.65
N PHE A 28 9.25 -6.45 10.61
CA PHE A 28 8.22 -6.09 9.65
C PHE A 28 6.81 -6.15 10.26
N GLN A 29 6.60 -7.09 11.18
CA GLN A 29 5.34 -7.33 11.88
C GLN A 29 5.22 -6.60 13.21
N THR A 30 6.29 -6.03 13.75
CA THR A 30 6.24 -5.33 15.04
C THR A 30 5.46 -4.04 14.91
N ARG A 31 4.42 -3.88 15.73
CA ARG A 31 3.75 -2.60 15.96
C ARG A 31 4.56 -1.79 16.97
N PRO A 32 4.92 -0.53 16.68
CA PRO A 32 5.71 0.27 17.61
C PRO A 32 4.89 0.66 18.85
N GLN A 33 3.57 0.75 18.74
CA GLN A 33 2.61 1.01 19.81
C GLN A 33 1.28 0.29 19.51
N PRO A 34 0.43 0.00 20.51
CA PRO A 34 -0.84 -0.69 20.31
C PRO A 34 -1.79 -0.07 19.28
N ASP A 35 -1.75 1.27 19.13
CA ASP A 35 -2.57 2.08 18.24
C ASP A 35 -1.88 2.44 16.92
N LYS A 36 -0.72 1.82 16.63
CA LYS A 36 0.06 2.09 15.42
C LYS A 36 0.18 0.84 14.57
N TRP A 37 0.12 1.04 13.25
CA TRP A 37 0.33 -0.02 12.29
C TRP A 37 1.78 -0.52 12.30
N SER A 38 1.94 -1.82 12.06
CA SER A 38 3.24 -2.41 11.71
C SER A 38 3.68 -1.96 10.32
N ARG A 39 4.95 -2.23 9.97
CA ARG A 39 5.44 -1.96 8.60
C ARG A 39 4.67 -2.77 7.56
N GLN A 40 4.23 -3.98 7.92
CA GLN A 40 3.41 -4.84 7.09
C GLN A 40 2.02 -4.23 6.83
N GLU A 41 1.36 -3.73 7.87
CA GLU A 41 0.06 -3.04 7.75
C GLU A 41 0.18 -1.74 6.95
N ILE A 42 1.27 -0.98 7.12
CA ILE A 42 1.55 0.21 6.30
C ILE A 42 1.71 -0.17 4.82
N LEU A 43 2.42 -1.25 4.50
CA LEU A 43 2.58 -1.68 3.11
C LEU A 43 1.24 -2.11 2.49
N GLY A 44 0.42 -2.86 3.23
CA GLY A 44 -0.93 -3.23 2.80
C GLY A 44 -1.80 -1.99 2.53
N HIS A 45 -1.80 -1.04 3.45
CA HIS A 45 -2.49 0.24 3.31
C HIS A 45 -2.06 1.03 2.05
N LEU A 46 -0.76 1.06 1.74
CA LEU A 46 -0.25 1.76 0.55
C LEU A 46 -0.76 1.12 -0.76
N ILE A 47 -0.96 -0.20 -0.79
CA ILE A 47 -1.55 -0.91 -1.94
C ILE A 47 -3.00 -0.48 -2.14
N GLU A 48 -3.79 -0.38 -1.06
CA GLU A 48 -5.17 0.11 -1.11
C GLU A 48 -5.24 1.57 -1.56
N LEU A 49 -4.34 2.41 -1.05
CA LEU A 49 -4.24 3.82 -1.44
C LEU A 49 -3.92 3.96 -2.93
N ALA A 50 -3.06 3.11 -3.47
CA ALA A 50 -2.79 3.05 -4.91
C ALA A 50 -4.05 2.65 -5.71
N ALA A 51 -4.82 1.66 -5.25
CA ALA A 51 -6.07 1.25 -5.88
C ALA A 51 -7.13 2.38 -5.87
N ASN A 52 -7.28 3.09 -4.74
CA ASN A 52 -8.16 4.25 -4.66
C ASN A 52 -7.72 5.38 -5.59
N ASN A 53 -6.41 5.65 -5.69
CA ASN A 53 -5.91 6.64 -6.63
C ASN A 53 -6.16 6.23 -8.09
N HIS A 54 -6.03 4.95 -8.43
CA HIS A 54 -6.40 4.46 -9.76
C HIS A 54 -7.88 4.73 -10.07
N GLN A 55 -8.78 4.45 -9.12
CA GLN A 55 -10.20 4.77 -9.26
C GLN A 55 -10.44 6.27 -9.48
N ARG A 56 -9.72 7.16 -8.77
CA ARG A 56 -9.80 8.62 -9.00
C ARG A 56 -9.42 8.97 -10.44
N PHE A 57 -8.31 8.44 -10.95
CA PHE A 57 -7.85 8.75 -12.30
C PHE A 57 -8.83 8.31 -13.39
N VAL A 58 -9.43 7.13 -13.24
CA VAL A 58 -10.34 6.58 -14.24
C VAL A 58 -11.74 7.19 -14.15
N ARG A 59 -12.23 7.48 -12.95
CA ARG A 59 -13.61 7.96 -12.72
C ARG A 59 -13.74 9.48 -12.84
N ALA A 60 -12.72 10.25 -12.46
CA ALA A 60 -12.75 11.72 -12.52
C ALA A 60 -13.16 12.32 -13.88
N PRO A 61 -12.75 11.77 -15.05
CA PRO A 61 -13.19 12.31 -16.33
C PRO A 61 -14.60 11.86 -16.77
N ILE A 62 -15.23 10.91 -16.06
CA ILE A 62 -16.50 10.28 -16.46
C ILE A 62 -17.65 10.72 -15.54
N GLU A 63 -17.35 10.97 -14.26
CA GLU A 63 -18.33 11.31 -13.24
C GLU A 63 -18.23 12.80 -12.87
N ASP A 64 -19.37 13.47 -12.74
CA ASP A 64 -19.42 14.88 -12.31
C ASP A 64 -18.85 15.08 -10.89
N THR A 65 -19.04 14.10 -10.00
CA THR A 65 -18.50 14.14 -8.62
C THR A 65 -18.24 12.71 -8.12
N PRO A 66 -17.07 12.13 -8.43
CA PRO A 66 -16.76 10.78 -8.00
C PRO A 66 -16.56 10.70 -6.49
N SER A 67 -17.32 9.82 -5.84
CA SER A 67 -17.16 9.50 -4.43
C SER A 67 -16.29 8.25 -4.25
N ILE A 68 -15.30 8.34 -3.36
CA ILE A 68 -14.47 7.21 -2.91
C ILE A 68 -14.50 7.20 -1.40
N PHE A 69 -15.11 6.16 -0.84
CA PHE A 69 -15.10 5.89 0.59
C PHE A 69 -13.70 5.51 1.04
N TYR A 70 -13.27 5.99 2.21
CA TYR A 70 -11.93 5.76 2.72
C TYR A 70 -11.89 5.70 4.24
N HIS A 71 -11.94 4.48 4.77
CA HIS A 71 -11.89 4.19 6.21
C HIS A 71 -10.66 3.35 6.52
N GLN A 72 -9.49 3.98 6.46
CA GLN A 72 -8.20 3.29 6.46
C GLN A 72 -8.00 2.28 7.60
N ASP A 73 -8.38 2.64 8.84
CA ASP A 73 -8.18 1.77 9.99
C ASP A 73 -9.08 0.53 9.92
N GLU A 74 -10.33 0.72 9.50
CA GLU A 74 -11.28 -0.37 9.29
C GLU A 74 -10.83 -1.28 8.16
N TRP A 75 -10.31 -0.72 7.07
CA TRP A 75 -9.84 -1.47 5.90
C TRP A 75 -8.63 -2.32 6.24
N VAL A 76 -7.61 -1.74 6.88
CA VAL A 76 -6.42 -2.47 7.36
C VAL A 76 -6.83 -3.59 8.31
N ASN A 77 -7.81 -3.35 9.19
CA ASN A 77 -8.33 -4.37 10.09
C ASN A 77 -9.06 -5.51 9.35
N ILE A 78 -9.91 -5.18 8.36
CA ILE A 78 -10.66 -6.17 7.55
C ILE A 78 -9.72 -7.05 6.73
N GLN A 79 -8.72 -6.45 6.08
CA GLN A 79 -7.74 -7.19 5.27
C GLN A 79 -6.79 -8.03 6.10
N ALA A 80 -6.74 -7.81 7.42
CA ALA A 80 -5.97 -8.59 8.36
C ALA A 80 -4.49 -8.73 7.96
N TYR A 81 -3.89 -7.68 7.37
CA TYR A 81 -2.52 -7.72 6.84
C TYR A 81 -1.51 -8.26 7.85
N GLN A 82 -1.69 -7.97 9.14
CA GLN A 82 -0.82 -8.48 10.21
C GLN A 82 -0.74 -10.02 10.28
N LYS A 83 -1.82 -10.72 9.92
CA LYS A 83 -1.93 -12.19 9.98
C LYS A 83 -1.48 -12.87 8.69
N GLU A 84 -1.32 -12.11 7.62
CA GLU A 84 -1.01 -12.63 6.31
C GLU A 84 0.48 -12.94 6.13
N ASN A 85 0.76 -13.83 5.17
CA ASN A 85 2.13 -14.07 4.74
C ASN A 85 2.67 -12.81 4.06
N ARG A 86 3.71 -12.18 4.64
CA ARG A 86 4.28 -10.93 4.09
C ARG A 86 4.65 -11.01 2.60
N GLY A 87 4.97 -12.21 2.10
CA GLY A 87 5.34 -12.44 0.71
C GLY A 87 4.24 -12.03 -0.27
N ILE A 88 2.96 -12.12 0.12
CA ILE A 88 1.83 -11.71 -0.74
C ILE A 88 1.77 -10.21 -0.96
N LEU A 89 2.42 -9.41 -0.10
CA LEU A 89 2.50 -7.96 -0.23
C LEU A 89 3.77 -7.52 -0.98
N ILE A 90 4.71 -8.45 -1.19
CA ILE A 90 6.04 -8.20 -1.78
C ILE A 90 6.20 -9.11 -3.01
N VAL A 91 5.20 -9.13 -3.89
CA VAL A 91 5.14 -10.02 -5.06
C VAL A 91 5.70 -9.35 -6.30
N PHE A 92 6.97 -8.94 -6.28
CA PHE A 92 7.71 -8.48 -7.45
C PHE A 92 9.22 -8.75 -7.26
#